data_AF-U2LLP2-F1
#
_entry.id   AF-U2LLP2-F1
#
_cell.length_a   1.000
_cell.length_b   1.000
_cell.length_c   1.000
_cell.angle_alpha   90.00
_cell.angle_beta   90.00
_cell.angle_gamma   90.00
#
_symmetry.space_group_name_H-M   'P 1'
#
loop_
_entity.id
_entity.type
_entity.pdbx_description
1 polymer ?
#
loop_
_entity_poly.entity_id
_entity_poly.type
_entity_poly.pdbx_seq_one_letter_code
_entity_poly.pdbx_strand_id
1 'polypeptide(L)'
;MFGIGVPELILILVVGLIVFGPGKLPEMGRTLGKGIREFRKASNALSAAINAPEPPPAPPAAPAAQPAPHPAEPPQTAEPPAQPMPTATPTAETAAAAVEAHVAAKNTTDIENKA
;
A
#
# COMPACT_ATOMS: atom_id res chain seq x y z
N MET A 1 -36.79 -23.81 17.02
CA MET A 1 -37.69 -23.01 16.15
C MET A 1 -36.89 -22.45 14.99
N PHE A 2 -36.57 -23.32 14.02
CA PHE A 2 -36.08 -23.11 12.65
C PHE A 2 -35.25 -24.35 12.32
N GLY A 3 -35.94 -25.42 11.93
CA GLY A 3 -35.32 -26.64 11.41
C GLY A 3 -34.84 -26.40 9.98
N ILE A 4 -34.02 -25.36 9.77
CA ILE A 4 -33.39 -25.13 8.48
C ILE A 4 -32.27 -26.14 8.36
N GLY A 5 -32.57 -27.21 7.65
CA GLY A 5 -31.58 -28.20 7.30
C GLY A 5 -30.70 -27.69 6.16
N VAL A 6 -29.70 -28.51 5.86
CA VAL A 6 -28.91 -28.39 4.63
C VAL A 6 -29.80 -28.31 3.37
N PRO A 7 -30.93 -29.06 3.23
CA PRO A 7 -31.78 -28.99 2.05
C PRO A 7 -32.40 -27.60 1.82
N GLU A 8 -32.92 -26.96 2.87
CA GLU A 8 -33.52 -25.63 2.78
C GLU A 8 -32.47 -24.57 2.43
N LEU A 9 -31.24 -24.68 2.96
CA LEU A 9 -30.16 -23.78 2.55
C LEU A 9 -29.73 -23.96 1.10
N ILE A 10 -29.73 -25.19 0.59
CA ILE A 10 -29.44 -25.45 -0.82
C ILE A 10 -30.52 -24.81 -1.70
N LEU A 11 -31.79 -24.90 -1.33
CA LEU A 11 -32.89 -24.27 -2.10
C LEU A 11 -32.71 -22.74 -2.19
N ILE A 12 -32.41 -22.09 -1.07
CA ILE A 12 -32.14 -20.65 -1.03
C ILE A 12 -30.89 -20.32 -1.85
N LEU A 13 -29.85 -21.14 -1.76
CA LEU A 13 -28.63 -20.96 -2.54
C LEU A 13 -28.90 -21.07 -4.03
N VAL A 14 -29.72 -22.01 -4.49
CA VAL A 14 -30.10 -22.14 -5.91
C VAL A 14 -30.83 -20.89 -6.41
N VAL A 15 -31.79 -20.37 -5.64
CA VAL A 15 -32.46 -19.11 -6.01
C VAL A 15 -31.47 -17.95 -6.06
N GLY A 16 -30.59 -17.84 -5.07
CA GLY A 16 -29.52 -16.85 -5.04
C GLY A 16 -28.53 -17.00 -6.20
N LEU A 17 -28.21 -18.23 -6.62
CA LEU A 17 -27.35 -18.53 -7.75
C LEU A 17 -28.00 -18.15 -9.09
N ILE A 18 -29.33 -18.20 -9.19
CA ILE A 18 -30.03 -17.72 -10.40
C ILE A 18 -29.98 -16.19 -10.46
N VAL A 19 -30.20 -15.50 -9.34
CA VAL A 19 -30.19 -14.04 -9.28
C VAL A 19 -28.78 -13.47 -9.46
N PHE A 20 -27.80 -14.00 -8.71
CA PHE A 20 -26.43 -13.49 -8.69
C PHE A 20 -25.50 -14.22 -9.66
N GLY A 21 -25.77 -15.49 -9.99
CA GLY A 21 -24.91 -16.32 -10.82
C GLY A 21 -23.93 -17.20 -10.02
N PRO A 22 -23.61 -18.42 -10.48
CA PRO A 22 -22.67 -19.33 -9.81
C PRO A 22 -21.22 -18.86 -9.77
N GLY A 23 -20.84 -17.93 -10.65
CA GLY A 23 -19.52 -17.30 -10.61
C GLY A 23 -19.42 -16.16 -9.58
N LYS A 24 -20.52 -15.45 -9.30
CA LYS A 24 -20.46 -14.22 -8.51
C LYS A 24 -20.43 -14.46 -7.01
N LEU A 25 -21.13 -15.48 -6.51
CA LEU A 25 -21.06 -15.86 -5.10
C LEU A 25 -19.63 -16.23 -4.63
N PRO A 26 -18.87 -17.10 -5.30
CA PRO A 26 -17.50 -17.40 -4.89
C PRO A 26 -16.54 -16.22 -5.11
N GLU A 27 -16.79 -15.39 -6.14
CA GLU A 27 -16.02 -14.16 -6.38
C GLU A 27 -16.18 -13.16 -5.23
N MET A 28 -17.42 -12.85 -4.83
CA MET A 28 -17.71 -11.99 -3.67
C MET A 28 -17.25 -12.63 -2.35
N GLY A 29 -17.40 -13.94 -2.19
CA GLY A 29 -16.91 -14.66 -1.02
C GLY A 29 -15.39 -14.57 -0.86
N ARG A 30 -14.62 -14.61 -1.96
CA ARG A 30 -13.17 -14.44 -1.93
C ARG A 30 -12.76 -13.02 -1.52
N THR A 31 -13.44 -11.99 -2.00
CA THR A 31 -13.13 -10.59 -1.65
C THR A 31 -13.50 -10.28 -0.20
N LEU A 32 -14.72 -10.64 0.22
CA LEU A 32 -15.17 -10.54 1.61
C LEU A 32 -14.29 -11.36 2.55
N GLY A 33 -13.91 -12.58 2.15
CA GLY A 33 -13.07 -13.47 2.96
C GLY A 33 -11.69 -12.89 3.24
N LYS A 34 -11.06 -12.22 2.26
CA LYS A 34 -9.80 -11.49 2.46
C LYS A 34 -9.99 -10.35 3.47
N GLY A 35 -11.04 -9.54 3.30
CA GLY A 35 -11.36 -8.45 4.22
C GLY A 35 -11.59 -8.92 5.66
N ILE A 36 -12.39 -9.98 5.84
CA ILE A 36 -12.64 -10.58 7.15
C ILE A 36 -11.35 -11.14 7.77
N ARG A 37 -10.46 -11.72 6.97
CA ARG A 37 -9.18 -12.26 7.47
C ARG A 37 -8.24 -11.16 7.97
N GLU A 38 -8.09 -10.08 7.21
CA GLU A 38 -7.30 -8.92 7.64
C GLU A 38 -7.94 -8.23 8.86
N PHE A 39 -9.27 -8.08 8.86
CA PHE A 39 -10.01 -7.56 10.02
C PHE A 39 -9.75 -8.40 11.27
N ARG A 40 -9.89 -9.73 11.20
CA ARG A 40 -9.60 -10.63 12.33
C ARG A 40 -8.15 -10.50 12.80
N LYS A 41 -7.18 -10.37 11.88
CA LYS A 41 -5.77 -10.20 12.22
C LYS A 41 -5.54 -8.88 12.98
N ALA A 42 -6.10 -7.78 12.50
CA ALA A 42 -6.04 -6.47 13.16
C ALA A 42 -6.75 -6.48 14.52
N SER A 43 -7.95 -7.07 14.60
CA SER A 43 -8.68 -7.24 15.86
C SER A 43 -7.90 -8.07 16.88
N ASN A 44 -7.25 -9.16 16.44
CA ASN A 44 -6.44 -9.99 17.33
C ASN A 44 -5.18 -9.25 17.81
N ALA A 45 -4.52 -8.49 16.94
CA ALA A 45 -3.36 -7.67 17.30
C ALA A 45 -3.74 -6.58 18.32
N LEU A 46 -4.87 -5.92 18.12
CA LEU A 46 -5.40 -4.93 19.06
C LEU A 46 -5.76 -5.56 20.40
N SER A 47 -6.48 -6.69 20.40
CA SER A 47 -6.81 -7.44 21.62
C SER A 47 -5.56 -7.88 22.36
N ALA A 48 -4.50 -8.31 21.64
CA ALA A 48 -3.22 -8.68 22.23
C ALA A 48 -2.50 -7.47 22.83
N ALA A 49 -2.51 -6.31 22.16
CA ALA A 49 -1.91 -5.08 22.69
C ALA A 49 -2.62 -4.56 23.94
N ILE A 50 -3.94 -4.74 24.03
CA ILE A 50 -4.73 -4.31 25.20
C ILE A 50 -4.56 -5.28 26.38
N ASN A 51 -4.42 -6.59 26.12
CA ASN A 51 -4.29 -7.61 27.16
C ASN A 51 -2.84 -7.97 27.51
N ALA A 52 -1.85 -7.53 26.72
CA ALA A 52 -0.45 -7.74 27.05
C ALA A 52 -0.09 -6.80 28.22
N PRO A 53 0.39 -7.34 29.37
CA PRO A 53 1.05 -6.51 30.35
C PRO A 53 2.25 -5.86 29.68
N GLU A 54 2.35 -4.54 29.78
CA GLU A 54 3.44 -3.74 29.24
C GLU A 54 4.78 -4.43 29.59
N PRO A 55 5.60 -4.82 28.59
CA PRO A 55 6.89 -5.43 28.90
C PRO A 55 7.67 -4.41 29.74
N PRO A 56 8.29 -4.82 30.85
CA PRO A 56 9.09 -3.91 31.65
C PRO A 56 10.10 -3.22 30.72
N PRO A 57 10.32 -1.90 30.87
CA PRO A 57 11.20 -1.16 29.98
C PRO A 57 12.51 -1.92 29.89
N ALA A 58 12.86 -2.35 28.67
CA ALA A 58 14.14 -2.99 28.45
C ALA A 58 15.20 -2.05 29.01
N PRO A 59 16.14 -2.54 29.85
CA PRO A 59 17.30 -1.76 30.23
C PRO A 59 17.87 -1.14 28.95
N PRO A 60 18.25 0.16 28.96
CA PRO A 60 18.93 0.77 27.82
C PRO A 60 19.98 -0.22 27.38
N ALA A 61 19.95 -0.63 26.10
CA ALA A 61 21.03 -1.42 25.55
C ALA A 61 22.32 -0.72 25.98
N ALA A 62 23.04 -1.32 26.93
CA ALA A 62 24.34 -0.83 27.30
C ALA A 62 25.08 -0.72 25.97
N PRO A 63 25.72 0.42 25.65
CA PRO A 63 26.61 0.49 24.51
C PRO A 63 27.61 -0.65 24.67
N ALA A 64 27.35 -1.78 24.00
CA ALA A 64 28.35 -2.80 23.79
C ALA A 64 29.43 -2.03 23.06
N ALA A 65 30.54 -1.86 23.77
CA ALA A 65 31.70 -1.12 23.36
C ALA A 65 31.88 -1.21 21.85
N GLN A 66 31.86 -0.06 21.16
CA GLN A 66 32.57 0.03 19.91
C GLN A 66 33.98 -0.50 20.19
N PRO A 67 34.43 -1.58 19.54
CA PRO A 67 35.85 -1.85 19.49
C PRO A 67 36.47 -0.64 18.82
N ALA A 68 37.22 0.13 19.62
CA ALA A 68 38.12 1.13 19.11
C ALA A 68 39.12 0.46 18.13
N PRO A 69 39.78 1.27 17.31
CA PRO A 69 40.04 1.08 15.88
C PRO A 69 41.01 -0.06 15.59
N HIS A 70 40.77 -0.82 14.51
CA HIS A 70 41.84 -1.64 13.92
C HIS A 70 42.88 -0.70 13.29
N PRO A 71 44.14 -0.72 13.75
CA PRO A 71 45.23 0.02 13.12
C PRO A 71 45.61 -0.59 11.76
N ALA A 72 45.82 0.28 10.78
CA ALA A 72 46.69 0.09 9.61
C ALA A 72 46.39 -1.10 8.67
N GLU A 73 45.50 -0.89 7.71
CA GLU A 73 45.66 -1.51 6.38
C GLU A 73 46.44 -0.51 5.50
N PRO A 74 47.56 -0.91 4.85
CA PRO A 74 48.48 -0.02 4.17
C PRO A 74 47.86 0.67 2.93
N PRO A 75 48.31 1.90 2.62
CA PRO A 75 47.77 2.74 1.55
C PRO A 75 48.08 2.14 0.17
N GLN A 76 47.06 1.70 -0.55
CA GLN A 76 47.17 1.52 -1.99
C GLN A 76 46.97 2.87 -2.68
N THR A 77 48.09 3.58 -2.79
CA THR A 77 48.31 4.61 -3.81
C THR A 77 48.58 3.92 -5.15
N ALA A 78 47.72 4.16 -6.14
CA ALA A 78 48.02 4.30 -7.59
C ALA A 78 46.67 4.33 -8.34
N GLU A 79 46.08 5.51 -8.56
CA GLU A 79 46.20 6.31 -9.80
C GLU A 79 45.12 5.99 -10.86
N PRO A 80 44.73 6.99 -11.69
CA PRO A 80 43.39 7.18 -12.24
C PRO A 80 43.29 6.67 -13.70
N PRO A 81 42.07 6.67 -14.26
CA PRO A 81 41.92 7.41 -15.49
C PRO A 81 40.66 8.28 -15.50
N ALA A 82 40.94 9.56 -15.77
CA ALA A 82 40.18 10.50 -16.57
C ALA A 82 38.78 10.10 -17.08
N GLN A 83 37.87 11.05 -16.87
CA GLN A 83 36.52 11.22 -17.44
C GLN A 83 36.48 10.98 -18.97
N PRO A 84 35.28 10.75 -19.56
CA PRO A 84 34.41 11.89 -19.84
C PRO A 84 32.92 11.62 -19.59
N MET A 85 32.27 12.65 -19.06
CA MET A 85 30.85 12.90 -19.34
C MET A 85 30.64 13.07 -20.85
N PRO A 86 29.53 12.57 -21.41
CA PRO A 86 28.82 13.28 -22.45
C PRO A 86 27.44 13.73 -21.96
N THR A 87 27.34 15.05 -21.86
CA THR A 87 26.18 15.91 -22.09
C THR A 87 25.20 15.40 -23.17
N ALA A 88 23.91 15.65 -22.88
CA ALA A 88 22.75 15.79 -23.78
C ALA A 88 22.34 14.56 -24.62
N THR A 89 21.11 14.09 -24.60
CA THR A 89 19.90 14.86 -25.02
C THR A 89 18.65 14.09 -24.57
N PRO A 90 17.72 14.66 -23.78
CA PRO A 90 16.35 14.17 -23.78
C PRO A 90 15.76 14.53 -25.15
N THR A 91 15.62 13.56 -26.03
CA THR A 91 14.89 13.74 -27.29
C THR A 91 13.47 14.15 -26.96
N ALA A 92 13.22 15.44 -27.15
CA ALA A 92 11.92 16.01 -27.36
C ALA A 92 11.38 15.47 -28.69
N GLU A 93 10.46 14.52 -28.63
CA GLU A 93 9.57 14.20 -29.74
C GLU A 93 8.18 13.94 -29.15
N THR A 94 7.18 14.67 -29.65
CA THR A 94 5.75 14.67 -29.25
C THR A 94 5.33 15.67 -28.16
N ALA A 95 5.86 16.90 -28.25
CA ALA A 95 5.17 18.11 -27.80
C ALA A 95 5.12 19.13 -28.96
N ALA A 96 4.38 18.80 -30.01
CA ALA A 96 4.03 19.71 -31.10
C ALA A 96 2.70 19.28 -31.75
N ALA A 97 1.64 19.14 -30.95
CA ALA A 97 0.27 19.23 -31.42
C ALA A 97 -0.67 19.51 -30.23
N ALA A 98 -1.19 20.72 -30.18
CA ALA A 98 -2.41 21.12 -29.48
C ALA A 98 -2.39 21.24 -27.94
N VAL A 99 -1.62 22.21 -27.45
CA VAL A 99 -2.12 23.12 -26.41
C VAL A 99 -2.97 24.17 -27.13
N GLU A 100 -4.29 23.99 -27.21
CA GLU A 100 -5.22 25.10 -27.50
C GLU A 100 -6.66 24.94 -26.95
N ALA A 101 -6.96 23.94 -26.10
CA ALA A 101 -8.34 23.80 -25.60
C ALA A 101 -8.49 23.02 -24.28
N HIS A 102 -7.96 23.52 -23.15
CA HIS A 102 -8.63 23.26 -21.85
C HIS A 102 -8.21 24.09 -20.63
N VAL A 103 -7.23 24.99 -20.72
CA VAL A 103 -6.73 25.78 -19.57
C VAL A 103 -7.47 27.11 -19.39
N ALA A 104 -8.79 27.14 -19.61
CA ALA A 104 -9.57 28.39 -19.55
C ALA A 104 -10.95 28.25 -18.88
N ALA A 105 -11.12 27.37 -17.87
CA ALA A 105 -12.46 27.16 -17.31
C ALA A 105 -12.61 27.10 -15.78
N LYS A 106 -11.58 27.27 -14.94
CA LYS A 106 -11.79 27.15 -13.48
C LYS A 106 -11.07 28.14 -12.56
N ASN A 107 -10.67 29.31 -13.07
CA ASN A 107 -10.12 30.38 -12.22
C ASN A 107 -10.88 31.72 -12.29
N THR A 108 -12.17 31.69 -12.62
CA THR A 108 -13.12 32.76 -12.27
C THR A 108 -13.79 32.40 -10.95
N THR A 109 -13.01 32.55 -9.88
CA THR A 109 -13.56 33.08 -8.63
C THR A 109 -13.83 34.58 -8.86
N ASP A 110 -14.81 35.13 -8.14
CA ASP A 110 -15.17 36.55 -8.12
C ASP A 110 -15.85 37.04 -9.41
N ILE A 111 -17.19 37.16 -9.41
CA ILE A 111 -18.02 38.38 -9.62
C ILE A 111 -19.49 37.91 -9.87
N GLU A 112 -20.18 37.36 -8.86
CA GLU A 112 -21.66 37.37 -8.83
C GLU A 112 -22.18 37.34 -7.39
N ASN A 113 -21.61 38.20 -6.54
CA ASN A 113 -22.28 38.69 -5.36
C ASN A 113 -22.59 40.16 -5.64
N LYS A 114 -23.90 40.50 -5.70
CA LYS A 114 -24.52 41.83 -5.85
C LYS A 114 -25.01 42.22 -7.26
N ALA A 115 -26.23 41.75 -7.57
CA ALA A 115 -27.26 42.53 -8.26
C ALA A 115 -28.63 42.10 -7.72
#